data_AF-A0AAU2CLF1-F1
#
_entry.id   AF-A0AAU2CLF1-F1
#
_cell.length_a   1.000
_cell.length_b   1.000
_cell.length_c   1.000
_cell.angle_alpha   90.00
_cell.angle_beta   90.00
_cell.angle_gamma   90.00
#
_symmetry.space_group_name_H-M   'P 1'
#
loop_
_entity.id
_entity.type
_entity.pdbx_description
1 polymer ?
#
loop_
_entity_poly.entity_id
_entity_poly.type
_entity_poly.pdbx_seq_one_letter_code
_entity_poly.pdbx_strand_id
1 'polypeptide(L)' 'MANSGGGVIIYGVCESQKAATGRMDAGELTEVYERSLRSAAITAISPPVFGLNIHRLGTTGNRAVVVEIPPSVDDPI' A
#
# COMPACT_ATOMS: atom_id res chain seq x y z
N MET A 1 -5.03 -5.42 9.28
CA MET A 1 -4.32 -4.15 9.00
C MET A 1 -5.27 -3.00 9.25
N ALA A 2 -6.15 -2.59 8.33
CA ALA A 2 -7.10 -1.49 8.59
C ALA A 2 -7.93 -1.67 9.89
N ASN A 3 -8.46 -2.88 10.14
CA ASN A 3 -9.24 -3.23 11.35
C ASN A 3 -8.38 -3.54 12.58
N SER A 4 -7.12 -3.14 12.60
CA SER A 4 -6.18 -3.38 13.70
C SER A 4 -5.28 -2.18 13.93
N GLY A 5 -5.80 -0.96 13.69
CA GLY A 5 -5.05 0.29 13.84
C GLY A 5 -4.33 0.75 12.57
N GLY A 6 -4.67 0.21 11.40
CA GLY A 6 -4.03 0.56 10.13
C GLY A 6 -2.83 -0.32 9.80
N GLY A 7 -1.99 0.14 8.87
CA GLY A 7 -0.78 -0.57 8.50
C GLY A 7 -0.11 0.01 7.27
N VAL A 8 1.03 -0.55 6.91
CA VAL A 8 1.81 -0.12 5.74
C VAL A 8 2.12 -1.34 4.89
N ILE A 9 1.83 -1.24 3.60
CA ILE A 9 2.25 -2.20 2.57
C ILE A 9 3.39 -1.56 1.79
N ILE A 10 4.50 -2.30 1.62
CA ILE A 10 5.65 -1.83 0.85
C ILE A 10 5.86 -2.77 -0.33
N TYR A 11 5.64 -2.26 -1.54
CA TYR A 11 6.00 -2.93 -2.79
C TYR A 11 7.45 -2.63 -3.15
N GLY A 12 8.12 -3.58 -3.81
CA GLY A 12 9.55 -3.50 -4.12
C GLY A 12 10.44 -4.05 -3.01
N VAL A 13 9.93 -5.01 -2.25
CA VAL A 13 10.65 -5.73 -1.19
C VAL A 13 10.58 -7.22 -1.47
N CYS A 14 11.71 -7.91 -1.43
CA CYS A 14 11.75 -9.37 -1.45
C CYS A 14 11.39 -9.90 -0.07
N GLU A 15 10.45 -10.85 -0.02
CA GLU A 15 10.09 -11.56 1.20
C GLU A 15 10.55 -13.02 1.10
N SER A 16 11.21 -13.51 2.15
CA SER A 16 11.44 -14.94 2.36
C SER A 16 11.19 -15.28 3.81
N GLN A 17 10.41 -16.33 4.06
CA GLN A 17 10.11 -16.81 5.42
C GLN A 17 9.62 -15.71 6.38
N LYS A 18 8.72 -14.83 5.93
CA LYS A 18 8.20 -13.69 6.71
C LYS A 18 9.24 -12.62 7.08
N ALA A 19 10.38 -12.61 6.40
CA ALA A 19 11.42 -11.61 6.56
C ALA A 19 11.64 -10.84 5.25
N ALA A 20 11.80 -9.52 5.37
CA ALA A 20 12.26 -8.67 4.27
C ALA A 20 13.74 -8.94 4.02
N THR A 21 14.08 -9.53 2.88
CA THR A 21 15.44 -9.97 2.55
C THR A 21 16.20 -9.00 1.65
N GLY A 22 15.50 -8.08 0.99
CA GLY A 22 16.14 -7.09 0.14
C GLY A 22 15.14 -6.20 -0.58
N ARG A 23 15.67 -5.24 -1.36
CA ARG A 23 14.88 -4.40 -2.26
C ARG A 23 14.84 -4.99 -3.66
N MET A 24 13.73 -4.76 -4.34
CA MET A 24 13.54 -5.06 -5.76
C MET A 24 12.84 -3.86 -6.41
N ASP A 25 13.17 -3.53 -7.65
CA ASP A 25 12.50 -2.43 -8.35
C ASP A 25 11.02 -2.76 -8.55
N ALA A 26 10.13 -2.01 -7.89
CA ALA A 26 8.68 -2.13 -8.04
C ALA A 26 8.18 -1.67 -9.42
N GLY A 27 9.03 -1.02 -10.21
CA GLY A 27 8.64 -0.41 -11.48
C GLY A 27 8.09 1.01 -11.31
N GLU A 28 7.57 1.55 -12.39
CA GLU A 28 7.00 2.91 -12.39
C GLU A 28 5.55 2.89 -11.90
N LEU A 29 5.28 3.69 -10.87
CA LEU A 29 3.93 3.95 -10.43
C LEU A 29 3.39 5.18 -11.16
N THR A 30 2.54 4.93 -12.15
CA THR A 30 1.84 5.97 -12.92
C THR A 30 0.57 6.41 -12.20
N GLU A 31 0.01 7.55 -12.62
CA GLU A 31 -1.26 8.05 -12.10
C GLU A 31 -2.42 7.08 -12.33
N VAL A 32 -2.39 6.30 -13.42
CA VAL A 32 -3.40 5.28 -13.71
C VAL A 32 -3.36 4.18 -12.65
N TYR A 33 -2.18 3.72 -12.27
CA TYR A 33 -2.03 2.72 -11.21
C TYR A 33 -2.41 3.29 -9.84
N GLU A 34 -2.02 4.52 -9.50
CA GLU A 34 -2.44 5.18 -8.25
C GLU A 34 -3.97 5.30 -8.16
N ARG A 35 -4.62 5.75 -9.24
CA ARG A 35 -6.08 5.85 -9.29
C ARG A 35 -6.75 4.48 -9.17
N SER A 36 -6.17 3.46 -9.78
CA SER A 36 -6.69 2.09 -9.72
C SER A 36 -6.58 1.52 -8.30
N LEU A 37 -5.45 1.74 -7.62
CA LEU A 37 -5.24 1.40 -6.21
C LEU A 37 -6.28 2.08 -5.31
N ARG A 38 -6.49 3.39 -5.48
CA ARG A 38 -7.50 4.16 -4.72
C ARG A 38 -8.92 3.65 -4.99
N SER A 39 -9.26 3.36 -6.24
CA SER A 39 -10.57 2.82 -6.59
C SER A 39 -10.80 1.46 -5.94
N ALA A 40 -9.82 0.55 -6.03
CA ALA A 40 -9.91 -0.78 -5.43
C ALA A 40 -10.06 -0.72 -3.91
N ALA A 41 -9.36 0.20 -3.24
CA ALA A 41 -9.48 0.40 -1.79
C ALA A 41 -10.91 0.76 -1.35
N ILE A 42 -11.65 1.49 -2.19
CA ILE A 42 -13.03 1.92 -1.92
C ILE A 42 -14.04 0.85 -2.35
N THR A 43 -13.87 0.24 -3.52
CA THR A 43 -14.92 -0.58 -4.14
C THR A 43 -14.74 -2.09 -3.95
N ALA A 44 -13.52 -2.56 -3.68
CA ALA A 44 -13.20 -3.98 -3.60
C ALA A 44 -12.86 -4.47 -2.18
N ILE A 45 -12.75 -3.55 -1.20
CA ILE A 45 -12.47 -3.86 0.20
C ILE A 45 -13.69 -3.50 1.05
N SER A 46 -14.06 -4.37 1.99
CA SER A 46 -15.17 -4.14 2.92
C SER A 46 -14.70 -4.31 4.38
N PRO A 47 -14.92 -3.33 5.26
CA PRO A 47 -15.46 -1.99 4.96
C PRO A 47 -14.52 -1.18 4.02
N PRO A 48 -15.05 -0.21 3.25
CA PRO A 48 -14.23 0.62 2.37
C PRO A 48 -13.09 1.32 3.11
N VAL A 49 -11.91 1.31 2.50
CA VAL A 49 -10.73 2.01 3.05
C VAL A 49 -10.62 3.39 2.40
N PHE A 50 -10.86 4.43 3.19
CA PHE A 50 -10.69 5.82 2.79
C PHE A 50 -9.31 6.36 3.20
N GLY A 51 -8.87 7.45 2.57
CA GLY A 51 -7.67 8.17 3.02
C GLY A 51 -6.34 7.46 2.78
N LEU A 52 -6.27 6.51 1.84
CA LEU A 52 -5.04 5.82 1.46
C LEU A 52 -3.94 6.82 1.06
N ASN A 53 -2.75 6.76 1.68
CA ASN A 53 -1.58 7.53 1.24
C ASN A 53 -0.65 6.62 0.43
N ILE A 54 -0.16 7.12 -0.70
CA ILE A 54 0.74 6.39 -1.58
C ILE A 54 2.00 7.21 -1.75
N HIS A 55 3.14 6.63 -1.40
CA HIS A 55 4.45 7.28 -1.51
C HIS A 55 5.34 6.50 -2.47
N ARG A 56 5.98 7.22 -3.39
CA ARG A 56 7.02 6.69 -4.27
C ARG A 56 8.37 6.96 -3.65
N LEU A 57 9.18 5.91 -3.46
CA LEU A 57 10.51 5.99 -2.86
C LEU A 57 11.58 5.44 -3.81
N GLY A 58 12.78 6.03 -3.74
CA GLY A 58 13.94 5.58 -4.50
C GLY A 58 13.96 6.07 -5.95
N THR A 59 14.87 5.50 -6.72
CA THR A 59 15.15 5.84 -8.12
C THR A 59 15.10 4.58 -8.99
N THR A 60 15.10 4.74 -10.32
CA THR A 60 15.14 3.63 -11.29
C THR A 60 16.14 2.54 -10.88
N GLY A 61 15.71 1.27 -10.91
CA GLY A 61 16.50 0.12 -10.46
C GLY A 61 16.36 -0.19 -8.96
N ASN A 62 15.74 0.67 -8.17
CA ASN A 62 15.55 0.48 -6.72
C ASN A 62 14.27 1.20 -6.19
N ARG A 63 13.21 1.26 -7.00
CA ARG A 63 11.96 1.93 -6.60
C ARG A 63 11.16 1.06 -5.64
N ALA A 64 10.55 1.70 -4.66
CA ALA A 64 9.56 1.10 -3.78
C ALA A 64 8.30 1.96 -3.75
N VAL A 65 7.15 1.32 -3.56
CA VAL A 65 5.87 2.01 -3.36
C VAL A 65 5.37 1.67 -1.97
N VAL A 66 5.18 2.70 -1.16
CA VAL A 66 4.62 2.58 0.18
C VAL A 66 3.16 2.96 0.12
N VAL A 67 2.29 2.04 0.54
CA VAL A 67 0.87 2.27 0.70
C VAL A 67 0.55 2.26 2.19
N GLU A 68 0.28 3.44 2.72
CA GLU A 68 -0.17 3.62 4.09
C GLU A 68 -1.69 3.49 4.14
N ILE A 69 -2.15 2.57 4.98
CA ILE A 69 -3.54 2.26 5.22
C ILE A 69 -3.89 2.82 6.59
N PRO A 70 -4.73 3.86 6.68
CA PRO A 70 -5.17 4.37 7.98
C PRO A 70 -6.03 3.31 8.71
N PRO A 71 -6.21 3.46 10.03
CA PRO A 71 -7.21 2.70 10.76
C PRO A 71 -8.59 2.86 10.11
N SER A 72 -9.36 1.77 10.07
CA SER A 72 -10.77 1.84 9.68
C SER A 72 -11.53 2.71 10.68
N VAL A 73 -12.37 3.63 10.18
CA VAL A 73 -13.25 4.49 11.00
C VAL A 73 -14.62 3.86 11.26
N ASP A 74 -14.89 2.68 10.69
CA ASP A 74 -16.21 2.03 10.68
C ASP A 74 -16.38 1.00 11.82
N ASP A 75 -15.71 1.21 12.96
CA ASP A 75 -16.12 0.55 14.20
C ASP A 75 -17.21 1.40 14.86
N PRO A 76 -18.39 0.85 15.21
CA PRO A 76 -19.36 1.58 16.00
C PRO A 76 -18.73 1.94 17.35
N ILE A 77 -18.66 3.25 17.64
CA ILE A 77 -18.35 3.79 18.97
C ILE A 77 -19.43 3.45 19.99
#